data_AF-A0A8T5GS53-F1
#
_entry.id   AF-A0A8T5GS53-F1
#
_cell.length_a   1.000
_cell.length_b   1.000
_cell.length_c   1.000
_cell.angle_alpha   90.00
_cell.angle_beta   90.00
_cell.angle_gamma   90.00
#
_symmetry.space_group_name_H-M   'P 1'
#
loop_
_entity.id
_entity.type
_entity.pdbx_description
1 polymer ?
#
loop_
_entity_poly.entity_id
_entity_poly.type
_entity_poly.pdbx_seq_one_letter_code
_entity_poly.pdbx_strand_id
1 'polypeptide(L)'
;MQTTHTLLARSIHWSFIVLYLYGLAKQIGELDELENNALLLFEILFATVFLVVVIIRYSYMRRFKTFLGARERVHIVHYYFARSLHKAMYVVFILLPLSGLIIAALYTKGYQSEDELLMEAALGLHSFAAQASAALILVHIAAALYSRIKGEGVWSSMVPILKENKPPENEIVRKIAAVEEQFYDKVQSLLIRENK
;
A
#
# COMPACT_ATOMS: atom_id res chain seq x y z
N MET A 1 -14.07 -22.74 -2.47
CA MET A 1 -13.05 -21.68 -2.68
C MET A 1 -13.03 -20.79 -1.44
N GLN A 2 -11.86 -20.35 -0.96
CA GLN A 2 -11.80 -19.44 0.19
C GLN A 2 -12.44 -18.09 -0.18
N THR A 3 -13.34 -17.59 0.66
CA THR A 3 -14.06 -16.32 0.46
C THR A 3 -13.55 -15.21 1.38
N THR A 4 -12.65 -15.52 2.32
CA THR A 4 -12.11 -14.55 3.28
C THR A 4 -10.63 -14.81 3.52
N HIS A 5 -9.89 -13.77 3.89
CA HIS A 5 -8.53 -13.93 4.36
C HIS A 5 -8.46 -14.71 5.67
N THR A 6 -7.35 -15.43 5.87
CA THR A 6 -7.06 -16.10 7.14
C THR A 6 -6.98 -15.08 8.28
N LEU A 7 -7.14 -15.54 9.53
CA LEU A 7 -6.92 -14.67 10.70
C LEU A 7 -5.51 -14.07 10.65
N LEU A 8 -4.50 -14.87 10.34
CA LEU A 8 -3.11 -14.43 10.21
C LEU A 8 -2.93 -13.33 9.14
N ALA A 9 -3.53 -13.47 7.95
CA ALA A 9 -3.48 -12.41 6.93
C ALA A 9 -4.05 -11.09 7.44
N ARG A 10 -5.20 -11.14 8.12
CA ARG A 10 -5.86 -9.96 8.68
C ARG A 10 -5.01 -9.35 9.80
N SER A 11 -4.49 -10.16 10.72
CA SER A 11 -3.61 -9.70 11.78
C SER A 11 -2.37 -8.98 11.22
N ILE A 12 -1.68 -9.58 10.25
CA ILE A 12 -0.51 -8.97 9.59
C ILE A 12 -0.89 -7.67 8.88
N HIS A 13 -2.06 -7.61 8.23
CA HIS A 13 -2.51 -6.39 7.56
C HIS A 13 -2.76 -5.24 8.55
N TRP A 14 -3.49 -5.49 9.64
CA TRP A 14 -3.84 -4.46 10.62
C TRP A 14 -2.67 -4.07 11.52
N SER A 15 -1.82 -5.01 11.90
CA SER A 15 -0.58 -4.70 12.64
C SER A 15 0.36 -3.82 11.80
N PHE A 16 0.39 -4.04 10.48
CA PHE A 16 1.17 -3.20 9.57
C PHE A 16 0.69 -1.75 9.54
N ILE A 17 -0.63 -1.52 9.63
CA ILE A 17 -1.19 -0.15 9.71
C ILE A 17 -0.70 0.56 10.97
N VAL A 18 -0.75 -0.11 12.12
CA VAL A 18 -0.26 0.46 13.40
C VAL A 18 1.23 0.79 13.31
N LEU A 19 2.02 -0.12 12.76
CA LEU A 19 3.46 0.08 12.58
C LEU A 19 3.76 1.26 11.64
N TYR A 20 3.03 1.37 10.52
CA TYR A 20 3.18 2.47 9.57
C TYR A 20 2.80 3.82 10.19
N LEU A 21 1.68 3.90 10.90
CA LEU A 21 1.25 5.13 11.58
C LEU A 21 2.25 5.56 12.66
N TYR A 22 2.83 4.59 13.39
CA TYR A 22 3.88 4.88 14.35
C TYR A 22 5.12 5.47 13.65
N GLY A 23 5.55 4.89 12.53
CA GLY A 23 6.67 5.41 11.74
C GLY A 23 6.41 6.83 11.24
N LEU A 24 5.20 7.10 10.73
CA LEU A 24 4.80 8.44 10.29
C LEU A 24 4.80 9.46 11.45
N ALA A 25 4.35 9.06 12.63
CA ALA A 25 4.30 9.95 13.80
C ALA A 25 5.68 10.20 14.43
N LYS A 26 6.66 9.34 14.16
CA LYS A 26 8.03 9.41 14.71
C LYS A 26 9.08 9.75 13.66
N GLN A 27 8.67 10.06 12.44
CA GLN A 27 9.57 10.45 11.37
C GLN A 27 10.35 11.71 11.77
N ILE A 28 11.65 11.66 11.52
CA ILE A 28 12.58 12.78 11.73
C ILE A 28 12.32 13.87 10.69
N GLY A 29 12.40 15.14 11.12
CA GLY A 29 12.19 16.29 10.26
C GLY A 29 13.48 16.73 9.55
N GLU A 30 14.59 16.76 10.27
CA GLU A 30 15.86 17.31 9.79
C GLU A 30 17.04 16.33 9.97
N LEU A 31 18.04 16.38 9.09
CA LEU A 31 19.16 15.44 9.07
C LEU A 31 20.06 15.55 10.31
N ASP A 32 20.15 16.74 10.90
CA ASP A 32 20.96 17.04 12.09
C ASP A 32 20.46 16.33 13.35
N GLU A 33 19.17 15.98 13.43
CA GLU A 33 18.62 15.17 14.52
C GLU A 33 19.34 13.81 14.65
N LEU A 34 19.95 13.30 13.57
CA LEU A 34 20.75 12.06 13.58
C LEU A 34 22.07 12.17 14.35
N GLU A 35 22.51 13.37 14.76
CA GLU A 35 23.64 13.54 15.69
C GLU A 35 23.39 12.82 17.02
N ASN A 36 22.12 12.68 17.41
CA ASN A 36 21.75 11.87 18.55
C ASN A 36 21.88 10.38 18.22
N ASN A 37 22.99 9.78 18.66
CA ASN A 37 23.26 8.35 18.49
C ASN A 37 22.11 7.41 18.91
N ALA A 38 21.36 7.76 19.97
CA ALA A 38 20.22 6.94 20.40
C ALA A 38 19.08 7.00 19.38
N LEU A 39 18.84 8.17 18.78
CA LEU A 39 17.84 8.36 17.74
C LEU A 39 18.26 7.67 16.43
N LEU A 40 19.52 7.82 16.01
CA LEU A 40 20.05 7.12 14.84
C LEU A 40 19.92 5.59 14.96
N LEU A 41 20.31 5.02 16.12
CA LEU A 41 20.15 3.58 16.37
C LEU A 41 18.69 3.16 16.37
N PHE A 42 17.81 3.99 16.93
CA PHE A 42 16.37 3.75 16.93
C PHE A 42 15.82 3.70 15.49
N GLU A 43 16.16 4.66 14.63
CA GLU A 43 15.73 4.69 13.23
C GLU A 43 16.25 3.48 12.45
N ILE A 44 17.52 3.10 12.62
CA ILE A 44 18.08 1.90 11.99
C ILE A 44 17.30 0.65 12.42
N LEU A 45 17.05 0.49 13.72
CA LEU A 45 16.30 -0.65 14.25
C LEU A 45 14.88 -0.66 13.71
N PHE A 46 14.20 0.50 13.75
CA PHE A 46 12.83 0.65 13.31
C PHE A 46 12.69 0.37 11.81
N ALA A 47 13.52 0.99 10.96
CA ALA A 47 13.55 0.75 9.52
C ALA A 47 13.84 -0.71 9.18
N THR A 48 14.78 -1.35 9.88
CA THR A 48 15.09 -2.78 9.70
C THR A 48 13.88 -3.65 10.03
N VAL A 49 13.25 -3.44 11.20
CA VAL A 49 12.05 -4.19 11.61
C VAL A 49 10.90 -3.96 10.62
N PHE A 50 10.67 -2.71 10.23
CA PHE A 50 9.65 -2.33 9.26
C PHE A 50 9.86 -3.08 7.94
N LEU A 51 11.08 -3.06 7.39
CA LEU A 51 11.43 -3.76 6.15
C LEU A 51 11.18 -5.27 6.24
N VAL A 52 11.60 -5.91 7.33
CA VAL A 52 11.36 -7.35 7.58
C VAL A 52 9.86 -7.64 7.62
N VAL A 53 9.08 -6.84 8.34
CA VAL A 53 7.62 -7.01 8.41
C VAL A 53 6.97 -6.85 7.03
N VAL A 54 7.38 -5.86 6.23
CA VAL A 54 6.88 -5.67 4.85
C VAL A 54 7.18 -6.89 3.98
N ILE A 55 8.40 -7.42 4.04
CA ILE A 55 8.82 -8.59 3.25
C ILE A 55 8.02 -9.83 3.65
N ILE A 56 7.87 -10.09 4.96
CA ILE A 56 7.06 -11.21 5.47
C ILE A 56 5.61 -11.05 5.00
N ARG A 57 5.04 -9.85 5.16
CA ARG A 57 3.68 -9.54 4.72
C ARG A 57 3.50 -9.78 3.23
N TYR A 58 4.39 -9.26 2.39
CA TYR A 58 4.36 -9.49 0.95
C TYR A 58 4.39 -10.98 0.61
N SER A 59 5.33 -11.71 1.21
CA SER A 59 5.53 -13.14 0.99
C SER A 59 4.32 -13.98 1.40
N TYR A 60 3.66 -13.61 2.50
CA TYR A 60 2.44 -14.27 2.95
C TYR A 60 1.26 -13.93 2.02
N MET A 61 1.07 -12.64 1.69
CA MET A 61 -0.11 -12.11 1.02
C MET A 61 -0.15 -12.39 -0.48
N ARG A 62 1.00 -12.53 -1.15
CA ARG A 62 1.07 -12.87 -2.58
C ARG A 62 0.40 -14.20 -2.97
N ARG A 63 0.05 -15.02 -1.99
CA ARG A 63 -0.66 -16.30 -2.18
C ARG A 63 -2.17 -16.14 -2.35
N PHE A 64 -2.72 -14.98 -2.00
CA PHE A 64 -4.15 -14.70 -2.16
C PHE A 64 -4.40 -13.94 -3.47
N LYS A 65 -5.60 -14.12 -4.03
CA LYS A 65 -6.08 -13.33 -5.18
C LYS A 65 -6.43 -11.91 -4.73
N THR A 66 -6.18 -10.91 -5.58
CA THR A 66 -6.43 -9.48 -5.28
C THR A 66 -7.87 -9.19 -4.85
N PHE A 67 -8.85 -9.89 -5.43
CA PHE A 67 -10.28 -9.74 -5.16
C PHE A 67 -10.85 -10.95 -4.39
N LEU A 68 -10.08 -11.47 -3.43
CA LEU A 68 -10.58 -12.55 -2.55
C LEU A 68 -11.83 -12.07 -1.81
N GLY A 69 -12.91 -12.84 -1.90
CA GLY A 69 -14.21 -12.51 -1.28
C GLY A 69 -15.16 -11.73 -2.17
N ALA A 70 -14.77 -11.39 -3.40
CA ALA A 70 -15.70 -10.83 -4.38
C ALA A 70 -16.86 -11.80 -4.65
N ARG A 71 -18.09 -11.28 -4.55
CA ARG A 71 -19.35 -12.03 -4.77
C ARG A 71 -19.78 -12.04 -6.23
N GLU A 72 -19.32 -11.06 -6.99
CA GLU A 72 -19.59 -10.90 -8.42
C GLU A 72 -18.29 -11.02 -9.22
N ARG A 73 -18.41 -11.26 -10.53
CA ARG A 73 -17.24 -11.32 -11.40
C ARG A 73 -16.67 -9.91 -11.53
N VAL A 74 -15.39 -9.78 -11.20
CA VAL A 74 -14.67 -8.50 -11.32
C VAL A 74 -14.12 -8.37 -12.73
N HIS A 75 -14.38 -7.23 -13.36
CA HIS A 75 -13.82 -6.91 -14.67
C HIS A 75 -12.28 -6.98 -14.67
N ILE A 76 -11.69 -7.49 -15.75
CA ILE A 76 -10.24 -7.74 -15.83
C ILE A 76 -9.41 -6.46 -15.68
N VAL A 77 -9.90 -5.34 -16.22
CA VAL A 77 -9.28 -4.01 -16.09
C VAL A 77 -9.21 -3.61 -14.61
N HIS A 78 -10.32 -3.71 -13.89
CA HIS A 78 -10.36 -3.43 -12.45
C HIS A 78 -9.43 -4.36 -11.65
N TYR A 79 -9.38 -5.64 -12.02
CA TYR A 79 -8.44 -6.60 -11.44
C TYR A 79 -6.98 -6.13 -11.53
N TYR A 80 -6.56 -5.70 -12.73
CA TYR A 80 -5.20 -5.21 -12.94
C TYR A 80 -4.94 -3.88 -12.22
N PHE A 81 -5.89 -2.94 -12.20
CA PHE A 81 -5.74 -1.71 -11.44
C PHE A 81 -5.49 -1.97 -9.95
N ALA A 82 -6.33 -2.75 -9.29
CA ALA A 82 -6.15 -3.05 -7.86
C ALA A 82 -4.86 -3.85 -7.59
N ARG A 83 -4.49 -4.77 -8.51
CA ARG A 83 -3.24 -5.52 -8.38
C ARG A 83 -2.02 -4.61 -8.53
N SER A 84 -2.05 -3.67 -9.47
CA SER A 84 -0.99 -2.69 -9.67
C SER A 84 -0.88 -1.74 -8.49
N LEU A 85 -2.00 -1.27 -7.94
CA LEU A 85 -2.03 -0.47 -6.72
C LEU A 85 -1.32 -1.18 -5.56
N HIS A 86 -1.69 -2.42 -5.26
CA HIS A 86 -1.03 -3.18 -4.18
C HIS A 86 0.47 -3.40 -4.45
N LYS A 87 0.87 -3.68 -5.70
CA LYS A 87 2.28 -3.82 -6.06
C LYS A 87 3.04 -2.51 -5.84
N ALA A 88 2.49 -1.39 -6.30
CA ALA A 88 3.08 -0.07 -6.10
C ALA A 88 3.23 0.24 -4.61
N MET A 89 2.22 -0.05 -3.79
CA MET A 89 2.30 0.07 -2.33
C MET A 89 3.46 -0.74 -1.75
N TYR A 90 3.62 -2.01 -2.13
CA TYR A 90 4.75 -2.81 -1.65
C TYR A 90 6.10 -2.26 -2.09
N VAL A 91 6.20 -1.73 -3.32
CA VAL A 91 7.44 -1.10 -3.80
C VAL A 91 7.79 0.09 -2.91
N VAL A 92 6.85 1.02 -2.68
CA VAL A 92 7.16 2.21 -1.86
C VAL A 92 7.36 1.87 -0.38
N PHE A 93 6.65 0.88 0.16
CA PHE A 93 6.87 0.41 1.55
C PHE A 93 8.19 -0.32 1.75
N ILE A 94 8.81 -0.86 0.69
CA ILE A 94 10.17 -1.40 0.74
C ILE A 94 11.19 -0.29 0.54
N LEU A 95 10.94 0.62 -0.42
CA LEU A 95 11.85 1.74 -0.70
C LEU A 95 12.01 2.66 0.51
N LEU A 96 10.92 2.97 1.22
CA LEU A 96 10.94 3.87 2.37
C LEU A 96 11.94 3.46 3.47
N PRO A 97 11.85 2.28 4.10
CA PRO A 97 12.84 1.86 5.09
C PRO A 97 14.22 1.60 4.47
N LEU A 98 14.29 1.15 3.21
CA LEU A 98 15.56 0.87 2.56
C LEU A 98 16.37 2.16 2.34
N SER A 99 15.72 3.22 1.87
CA SER A 99 16.36 4.53 1.73
C SER A 99 16.70 5.14 3.10
N GLY A 100 15.87 4.92 4.13
CA GLY A 100 16.19 5.33 5.50
C GLY A 100 17.47 4.66 6.02
N LEU A 101 17.63 3.35 5.77
CA LEU A 101 18.86 2.63 6.09
C LEU A 101 20.06 3.11 5.28
N ILE A 102 19.86 3.50 4.01
CA ILE A 102 20.92 4.10 3.18
C ILE A 102 21.34 5.45 3.76
N ILE A 103 20.40 6.32 4.14
CA ILE A 103 20.68 7.61 4.80
C ILE A 103 21.51 7.38 6.06
N ALA A 104 21.08 6.48 6.95
CA ALA A 104 21.81 6.16 8.17
C ALA A 104 23.23 5.60 7.87
N ALA A 105 23.37 4.75 6.85
CA ALA A 105 24.66 4.20 6.45
C ALA A 105 25.60 5.24 5.82
N LEU A 106 25.06 6.23 5.09
CA LEU A 106 25.84 7.35 4.55
C LEU A 106 26.25 8.30 5.67
N TYR A 107 25.32 8.64 6.57
CA TYR A 107 25.57 9.51 7.70
C TYR A 107 26.69 8.97 8.60
N THR A 108 26.64 7.68 8.95
CA THR A 108 27.70 7.01 9.74
C THR A 108 29.07 6.93 9.03
N LYS A 109 29.10 7.08 7.71
CA LYS A 109 30.35 7.16 6.92
C LYS A 109 30.89 8.59 6.79
N GLY A 110 30.22 9.58 7.39
CA GLY A 110 30.64 10.98 7.39
C GLY A 110 30.01 11.83 6.28
N TYR A 111 29.07 11.28 5.49
CA TYR A 111 28.26 12.07 4.56
C TYR A 111 27.14 12.75 5.36
N GLN A 112 27.41 13.91 5.94
CA GLN A 112 26.51 14.59 6.88
C GLN A 112 25.82 15.81 6.26
N SER A 113 26.24 16.26 5.07
CA SER A 113 25.59 17.36 4.39
C SER A 113 24.56 16.88 3.36
N GLU A 114 23.42 17.57 3.30
CA GLU A 114 22.41 17.35 2.27
C GLU A 114 22.90 17.72 0.86
N ASP A 115 23.92 18.59 0.75
CA ASP A 115 24.50 19.01 -0.53
C ASP A 115 25.37 17.93 -1.19
N GLU A 116 25.70 16.86 -0.45
CA GLU A 116 26.46 15.75 -0.99
C GLU A 116 25.55 14.87 -1.86
N LEU A 117 25.87 14.74 -3.16
CA LEU A 117 25.05 14.07 -4.17
C LEU A 117 24.44 12.72 -3.72
N LEU A 118 25.21 11.89 -3.00
CA LEU A 118 24.72 10.59 -2.50
C LEU A 118 23.68 10.74 -1.38
N MET A 119 23.89 11.68 -0.46
CA MET A 119 22.95 11.98 0.62
C MET A 119 21.69 12.65 0.07
N GLU A 120 21.85 13.65 -0.81
CA GLU A 120 20.75 14.32 -1.51
C GLU A 120 19.84 13.30 -2.23
N ALA A 121 20.44 12.39 -3.00
CA ALA A 121 19.70 11.36 -3.72
C ALA A 121 18.97 10.40 -2.76
N ALA A 122 19.59 10.04 -1.64
CA ALA A 122 18.99 9.16 -0.65
C ALA A 122 17.81 9.83 0.07
N LEU A 123 17.96 11.08 0.50
CA LEU A 123 16.90 11.91 1.08
C LEU A 123 15.75 12.14 0.09
N GLY A 124 16.06 12.49 -1.15
CA GLY A 124 15.08 12.66 -2.22
C GLY A 124 14.27 11.38 -2.48
N LEU A 125 14.95 10.23 -2.57
CA LEU A 125 14.27 8.93 -2.72
C LEU A 125 13.40 8.58 -1.51
N HIS A 126 13.89 8.85 -0.29
CA HIS A 126 13.14 8.62 0.94
C HIS A 126 11.89 9.48 1.02
N SER A 127 12.02 10.78 0.79
CA SER A 127 10.91 11.73 0.77
C SER A 127 9.87 11.38 -0.29
N PHE A 128 10.33 11.02 -1.50
CA PHE A 128 9.44 10.54 -2.56
C PHE A 128 8.67 9.28 -2.14
N ALA A 129 9.37 8.28 -1.58
CA ALA A 129 8.74 7.05 -1.12
C ALA A 129 7.71 7.33 -0.01
N ALA A 130 8.01 8.24 0.92
CA ALA A 130 7.09 8.65 1.98
C ALA A 130 5.80 9.26 1.40
N GLN A 131 5.93 10.26 0.52
CA GLN A 131 4.80 10.94 -0.11
C GLN A 131 3.97 9.98 -0.98
N ALA A 132 4.63 9.17 -1.81
CA ALA A 132 3.97 8.18 -2.65
C ALA A 132 3.24 7.12 -1.81
N SER A 133 3.82 6.70 -0.67
CA SER A 133 3.17 5.77 0.24
C SER A 133 1.88 6.34 0.85
N ALA A 134 1.91 7.61 1.28
CA ALA A 134 0.73 8.29 1.81
C ALA A 134 -0.37 8.40 0.74
N ALA A 135 -0.03 8.84 -0.47
CA ALA A 135 -0.98 8.95 -1.57
C ALA A 135 -1.61 7.58 -1.95
N LEU A 136 -0.79 6.54 -2.06
CA LEU A 136 -1.27 5.19 -2.40
C LEU A 136 -2.15 4.59 -1.30
N ILE A 137 -1.86 4.87 -0.03
CA ILE A 137 -2.74 4.48 1.10
C ILE A 137 -4.08 5.18 1.00
N LEU A 138 -4.12 6.48 0.72
CA LEU A 138 -5.38 7.22 0.56
C LEU A 138 -6.24 6.62 -0.55
N VAL A 139 -5.63 6.35 -1.72
CA VAL A 139 -6.31 5.69 -2.84
C VAL A 139 -6.79 4.29 -2.43
N HIS A 140 -5.97 3.52 -1.71
CA HIS A 140 -6.33 2.19 -1.23
C HIS A 140 -7.53 2.20 -0.26
N ILE A 141 -7.54 3.13 0.70
CA ILE A 141 -8.65 3.30 1.64
C ILE A 141 -9.93 3.73 0.90
N ALA A 142 -9.82 4.71 -0.02
CA ALA A 142 -10.95 5.16 -0.82
C ALA A 142 -11.55 4.02 -1.66
N ALA A 143 -10.69 3.22 -2.32
CA ALA A 143 -11.13 2.05 -3.07
C ALA A 143 -11.79 0.97 -2.18
N ALA A 144 -11.25 0.73 -0.98
CA ALA A 144 -11.83 -0.22 -0.03
C ALA A 144 -13.20 0.24 0.46
N LEU A 145 -13.36 1.52 0.79
CA LEU A 145 -14.65 2.11 1.17
C LEU A 145 -15.64 2.09 0.01
N TYR A 146 -15.20 2.39 -1.21
CA TYR A 146 -16.05 2.32 -2.40
C TYR A 146 -16.53 0.89 -2.67
N SER A 147 -15.63 -0.10 -2.60
CA SER A 147 -16.01 -1.52 -2.74
C SER A 147 -17.01 -1.94 -1.65
N ARG A 148 -16.85 -1.43 -0.42
CA ARG A 148 -17.83 -1.62 0.66
C ARG A 148 -19.21 -1.07 0.32
N ILE A 149 -19.28 0.15 -0.23
CA ILE A 149 -20.54 0.77 -0.66
C ILE A 149 -21.19 -0.06 -1.78
N LYS A 150 -20.38 -0.62 -2.69
CA LYS A 150 -20.84 -1.53 -3.75
C LYS A 150 -21.22 -2.93 -3.26
N GLY A 151 -20.98 -3.28 -2.00
CA GLY A 151 -21.39 -4.56 -1.43
C GLY A 151 -20.72 -5.79 -2.09
N GLU A 152 -19.57 -5.59 -2.73
CA GLU A 152 -18.91 -6.60 -3.55
C GLU A 152 -18.29 -7.72 -2.71
N GLY A 153 -18.14 -7.53 -1.39
CA GLY A 153 -17.64 -8.53 -0.45
C GLY A 153 -16.13 -8.48 -0.21
N VAL A 154 -15.39 -7.66 -0.97
CA VAL A 154 -13.93 -7.49 -0.84
C VAL A 154 -13.57 -6.86 0.52
N TRP A 155 -14.34 -5.86 0.96
CA TRP A 155 -14.17 -5.26 2.29
C TRP A 155 -14.30 -6.32 3.40
N SER A 156 -15.36 -7.11 3.32
CA SER A 156 -15.69 -8.14 4.31
C SER A 156 -14.65 -9.27 4.40
N SER A 157 -13.78 -9.41 3.39
CA SER A 157 -12.71 -10.40 3.38
C SER A 157 -11.50 -9.97 4.23
N MET A 158 -11.29 -8.66 4.43
CA MET A 158 -10.15 -8.09 5.15
C MET A 158 -10.54 -7.44 6.49
N VAL A 159 -11.67 -6.74 6.54
CA VAL A 159 -12.11 -6.00 7.72
C VAL A 159 -12.98 -6.89 8.61
N PRO A 160 -12.62 -7.11 9.89
CA PRO A 160 -13.37 -8.01 10.77
C PRO A 160 -14.70 -7.42 11.26
N ILE A 161 -14.84 -6.09 11.24
CA ILE A 161 -16.00 -5.32 11.73
C ILE A 161 -16.73 -4.70 10.51
N LEU A 162 -18.02 -4.39 10.64
CA LEU A 162 -18.81 -3.69 9.61
C LEU A 162 -18.88 -4.41 8.25
N LYS A 163 -19.01 -5.74 8.28
CA LYS A 163 -19.13 -6.59 7.08
C LYS A 163 -20.39 -6.27 6.27
N GLU A 164 -20.30 -6.49 4.97
CA GLU A 164 -21.38 -6.34 4.01
C GLU A 164 -22.23 -7.61 4.01
N ASN A 165 -23.55 -7.47 4.15
CA ASN A 165 -24.45 -8.62 4.17
C ASN A 165 -25.14 -8.85 2.81
N LYS A 166 -25.32 -7.81 1.99
CA LYS A 166 -26.03 -7.88 0.70
C LYS A 166 -25.49 -6.84 -0.32
N PRO A 167 -25.68 -7.07 -1.63
CA PRO A 167 -25.46 -6.05 -2.67
C PRO A 167 -26.30 -4.79 -2.41
N PRO A 168 -25.90 -3.61 -2.92
CA PRO A 168 -26.56 -2.35 -2.66
C PRO A 168 -27.97 -2.33 -3.25
N GLU A 169 -28.96 -2.03 -2.40
CA GLU A 169 -30.35 -1.78 -2.84
C GLU A 169 -30.50 -0.36 -3.45
N ASN A 170 -29.51 0.51 -3.26
CA ASN A 170 -29.52 1.89 -3.75
C ASN A 170 -29.30 1.97 -5.27
N GLU A 171 -30.27 2.54 -5.98
CA GLU A 171 -30.27 2.68 -7.43
C GLU A 171 -29.11 3.53 -7.99
N ILE A 172 -28.66 4.55 -7.24
CA ILE A 172 -27.54 5.42 -7.65
C ILE A 172 -26.25 4.61 -7.71
N VAL A 173 -25.98 3.78 -6.69
CA VAL A 173 -24.78 2.93 -6.64
C VAL A 173 -24.78 1.94 -7.80
N ARG A 174 -25.95 1.36 -8.13
CA ARG A 174 -26.10 0.45 -9.27
C ARG A 174 -25.84 1.14 -10.60
N LYS A 175 -26.33 2.38 -10.79
CA LYS A 175 -26.09 3.17 -12.00
C LYS A 175 -24.59 3.51 -12.15
N ILE A 176 -23.93 3.92 -11.08
CA ILE A 176 -22.49 4.22 -11.10
C ILE A 176 -21.68 2.96 -11.45
N ALA A 177 -21.98 1.83 -10.81
CA ALA A 177 -21.32 0.56 -11.11
C ALA A 177 -21.52 0.13 -12.58
N ALA A 178 -22.71 0.36 -13.15
CA ALA A 178 -22.97 0.04 -14.55
C ALA A 178 -22.17 0.93 -15.52
N VAL A 179 -22.01 2.23 -15.21
CA VAL A 179 -21.15 3.14 -15.99
C VAL A 179 -19.68 2.76 -15.87
N GLU A 180 -19.24 2.35 -14.68
CA GLU A 180 -17.89 1.86 -14.41
C GLU A 180 -17.57 0.63 -15.28
N GLU A 181 -18.47 -0.36 -15.35
CA GLU A 181 -18.32 -1.53 -16.23
C GLU A 181 -18.23 -1.13 -17.72
N GLN A 182 -19.09 -0.23 -18.19
CA GLN A 182 -19.01 0.28 -19.58
C GLN A 182 -17.67 0.97 -19.88
N PHE A 183 -17.13 1.71 -18.91
CA PHE A 183 -15.81 2.31 -19.03
C PHE A 183 -14.73 1.23 -19.13
N TYR A 184 -14.82 0.18 -18.31
CA TYR A 184 -13.86 -0.93 -18.37
C TYR A 184 -13.92 -1.71 -19.69
N ASP A 185 -15.11 -1.95 -20.24
CA ASP A 185 -15.28 -2.55 -21.57
C ASP A 185 -14.59 -1.72 -22.65
N LYS A 186 -14.75 -0.39 -22.58
CA LYS A 186 -14.11 0.55 -23.52
C LYS A 186 -12.59 0.51 -23.41
N VAL A 187 -12.03 0.50 -22.19
CA VAL A 187 -10.58 0.38 -21.98
C VAL A 187 -10.06 -0.96 -22.50
N GLN A 188 -10.75 -2.06 -22.18
CA GLN A 188 -10.34 -3.39 -22.63
C GLN A 188 -10.36 -3.51 -24.16
N SER A 189 -11.41 -3.01 -24.83
CA SER A 189 -11.50 -3.05 -26.29
C SER A 189 -10.40 -2.23 -26.97
N LEU A 190 -10.00 -1.08 -26.41
CA LEU A 190 -8.86 -0.30 -26.91
C LEU A 190 -7.55 -1.07 -26.79
N LEU A 191 -7.28 -1.69 -25.64
CA LEU A 191 -6.07 -2.49 -25.40
C LEU A 191 -6.00 -3.74 -26.29
N ILE A 192 -7.14 -4.36 -26.61
CA ILE A 192 -7.18 -5.50 -27.55
C ILE A 192 -6.98 -5.03 -28.99
N ARG A 193 -7.50 -3.85 -29.35
CA ARG A 193 -7.35 -3.28 -30.69
C ARG A 193 -5.91 -2.86 -31.01
N GLU A 194 -5.15 -2.38 -30.03
CA GLU A 194 -3.72 -2.05 -30.21
C GLU A 194 -2.82 -3.30 -30.30
N ASN A 195 -3.29 -4.47 -29.86
CA ASN A 195 -2.54 -5.73 -29.89
C ASN A 195 -2.85 -6.62 -31.13
N LYS A 196 -3.53 -6.09 -32.15
CA LYS A 196 -3.78 -6.73 -33.45
C LYS A 196 -3.08 -5.94 -34.56
#